data_AF-R1ELN5-F1
#
_entry.id   AF-R1ELN5-F1
#
_cell.length_a   1.000
_cell.length_b   1.000
_cell.length_c   1.000
_cell.angle_alpha   90.00
_cell.angle_beta   90.00
_cell.angle_gamma   90.00
#
_symmetry.space_group_name_H-M   'P 1'
#
loop_
_entity.id
_entity.type
_entity.pdbx_description
1 polymer ?
#
loop_
_entity_poly.entity_id
_entity_poly.type
_entity_poly.pdbx_seq_one_letter_code
_entity_poly.pdbx_strand_id
1 'polypeptide(L)'
;MGEGARETSPDSLPQDGSRCAHADASSSPLELEQLLVALAAASAAIAWSEVRGCGRGDGGAETMMVWKYDKRLANGSQFVYFGMDPVDPTSRIGQAVIQYTRHAIDAIKIKNGATHSEVMFTKDGPCLVEVNCRCHGGNGTWMPLASMLTGGYNMVTASIDAYLDPKAWDKIPPIPKYPFQGSGKNVMFVSYCEGTVSGTPGYDIIKALPSFSSCNADIKPGDTITKTVDLFGCTGQAILAHTDPEVVAADLKVIRNLESSNKMFTLEGGAEDRFTKVLEPEVRQSVRASTMKEGARSSMADRMAGQKEAAILLAEEIRHAEEVAELHKKYQLAGGICGVAALLGMFMLKK
;
A
#
# COMPACT_ATOMS: atom_id res chain seq x y z
N MET A 1 54.32 64.96 14.78
CA MET A 1 55.31 64.01 15.32
C MET A 1 54.51 62.76 15.66
N GLY A 2 54.23 61.83 14.73
CA GLY A 2 55.16 60.91 14.03
C GLY A 2 55.57 59.80 15.00
N GLU A 3 55.48 58.49 14.77
CA GLU A 3 55.09 57.53 13.70
C GLU A 3 54.84 56.20 14.46
N GLY A 4 53.94 55.29 14.08
CA GLY A 4 54.03 54.34 12.96
C GLY A 4 52.86 53.33 13.11
N ALA A 5 52.01 53.17 12.09
CA ALA A 5 52.18 52.29 10.93
C ALA A 5 51.80 50.82 11.20
N ARG A 6 50.57 50.44 10.79
CA ARG A 6 50.32 49.35 9.83
C ARG A 6 48.86 49.40 9.33
N GLU A 7 48.72 49.72 8.05
CA GLU A 7 47.55 49.51 7.20
C GLU A 7 47.30 48.01 6.98
N THR A 8 46.04 47.61 6.77
CA THR A 8 45.56 47.03 5.49
C THR A 8 44.03 46.86 5.51
N SER A 9 43.45 47.13 4.34
CA SER A 9 42.05 47.22 3.93
C SER A 9 41.26 45.89 3.94
N PRO A 10 39.93 45.92 3.66
CA PRO A 10 39.01 44.79 3.80
C PRO A 10 38.89 43.99 2.50
N ASP A 11 38.87 42.66 2.56
CA ASP A 11 38.38 41.84 1.44
C ASP A 11 38.07 40.38 1.81
N SER A 12 37.08 39.86 1.09
CA SER A 12 36.75 38.44 0.82
C SER A 12 35.98 37.60 1.87
N LEU A 13 34.67 37.52 1.60
CA LEU A 13 33.84 36.33 1.84
C LEU A 13 34.47 35.10 1.19
N PRO A 14 34.47 33.91 1.80
CA PRO A 14 34.81 32.70 1.09
C PRO A 14 33.64 32.28 0.18
N GLN A 15 33.84 32.46 -1.12
CA GLN A 15 33.21 31.63 -2.15
C GLN A 15 33.96 30.30 -2.22
N ASP A 16 33.28 29.20 -1.90
CA ASP A 16 33.61 27.85 -2.35
C ASP A 16 32.23 27.21 -2.62
N GLY A 17 31.79 27.03 -3.86
CA GLY A 17 32.48 26.28 -4.90
C GLY A 17 31.77 24.94 -4.99
N SER A 18 30.83 24.88 -5.93
CA SER A 18 30.10 23.70 -6.35
C SER A 18 30.95 22.43 -6.37
N ARG A 19 30.61 21.46 -5.53
CA ARG A 19 30.77 20.03 -5.85
C ARG A 19 29.49 19.30 -5.47
N CYS A 20 28.59 19.18 -6.44
CA CYS A 20 27.73 18.01 -6.51
C CYS A 20 28.64 16.79 -6.43
N ALA A 21 28.54 16.01 -5.36
CA ALA A 21 29.14 14.70 -5.33
C ALA A 21 28.51 13.88 -6.47
N HIS A 22 29.31 13.62 -7.50
CA HIS A 22 28.98 12.63 -8.51
C HIS A 22 28.77 11.30 -7.78
N ALA A 23 27.56 10.76 -7.90
CA ALA A 23 27.24 9.43 -7.45
C ALA A 23 28.18 8.43 -8.15
N ASP A 24 28.87 7.63 -7.35
CA ASP A 24 29.67 6.52 -7.81
C ASP A 24 28.79 5.52 -8.57
N ALA A 25 29.18 5.18 -9.80
CA ALA A 25 28.40 4.36 -10.73
C ALA A 25 28.50 2.85 -10.44
N SER A 26 28.75 2.48 -9.18
CA SER A 26 28.96 1.09 -8.75
C SER A 26 27.84 0.54 -7.86
N SER A 27 26.78 1.31 -7.57
CA SER A 27 25.60 0.82 -6.87
C SER A 27 24.74 -0.05 -7.79
N SER A 28 24.44 -1.28 -7.36
CA SER A 28 23.67 -2.24 -8.15
C SER A 28 22.24 -1.72 -8.47
N PRO A 29 21.62 -2.11 -9.60
CA PRO A 29 20.27 -1.65 -9.98
C PRO A 29 19.18 -1.93 -8.93
N LEU A 30 19.38 -2.93 -8.07
CA LEU A 30 18.46 -3.31 -6.99
C LEU A 30 18.43 -2.32 -5.83
N GLU A 31 19.50 -1.54 -5.60
CA GLU A 31 19.53 -0.52 -4.53
C GLU A 31 18.90 0.81 -4.96
N LEU A 32 18.87 1.08 -6.28
CA LEU A 32 18.21 2.25 -6.86
C LEU A 32 16.70 2.04 -7.04
N GLU A 33 16.23 0.80 -7.20
CA GLU A 33 14.79 0.47 -7.23
C GLU A 33 14.08 0.59 -5.87
N GLN A 34 14.81 0.68 -4.76
CA GLN A 34 14.22 0.76 -3.40
C GLN A 34 14.10 2.18 -2.85
N LEU A 35 14.49 3.20 -3.62
CA LEU A 35 14.52 4.61 -3.21
C LEU A 35 13.41 5.48 -3.81
N LEU A 36 12.35 4.84 -4.31
CA LEU A 36 11.07 5.46 -4.69
C LEU A 36 9.94 5.01 -3.76
N VAL A 37 10.26 4.70 -2.50
CA VAL A 37 9.25 4.51 -1.46
C VAL A 37 8.79 5.88 -0.99
N ALA A 38 7.84 6.45 -1.74
CA ALA A 38 6.92 7.42 -1.18
C ALA A 38 6.12 6.71 -0.09
N LEU A 39 6.71 6.55 1.10
CA LEU A 39 5.95 6.72 2.31
C LEU A 39 5.35 8.11 2.12
N ALA A 40 4.14 8.26 1.59
CA ALA A 40 3.33 9.44 1.86
C ALA A 40 2.68 9.08 3.19
N ALA A 41 3.38 9.43 4.26
CA ALA A 41 2.86 9.18 5.58
C ALA A 41 1.66 10.08 5.78
N ALA A 42 0.45 9.50 5.70
CA ALA A 42 -0.75 10.14 6.19
C ALA A 42 -0.63 10.22 7.72
N SER A 43 0.09 11.21 8.23
CA SER A 43 0.12 11.50 9.65
C SER A 43 -1.20 12.17 9.97
N ALA A 44 -2.04 11.45 10.70
CA ALA A 44 -3.26 11.98 11.29
C ALA A 44 -2.85 12.63 12.61
N ALA A 45 -2.72 13.95 12.64
CA ALA A 45 -2.39 14.66 13.88
C ALA A 45 -3.50 15.60 14.30
N ILE A 46 -3.75 15.72 15.60
CA ILE A 46 -4.70 16.68 16.17
C ILE A 46 -3.86 17.72 16.90
N ALA A 47 -3.87 18.95 16.39
CA ALA A 47 -3.34 20.09 17.11
C ALA A 47 -4.41 20.55 18.09
N TRP A 48 -4.01 20.88 19.32
CA TRP A 48 -4.91 21.49 20.29
C TRP A 48 -4.15 22.40 21.26
N SER A 49 -4.53 23.68 21.34
CA SER A 49 -3.83 24.65 22.20
C SER A 49 -4.66 25.22 23.35
N GLU A 50 -5.98 25.03 23.37
CA GLU A 50 -6.85 25.66 24.36
C GLU A 50 -7.96 24.71 24.87
N VAL A 51 -7.62 23.79 25.79
CA VAL A 51 -8.63 23.30 26.75
C VAL A 51 -8.35 23.94 28.11
N ARG A 52 -9.31 24.72 28.63
CA ARG A 52 -9.31 25.12 30.04
C ARG A 52 -9.39 23.86 30.92
N GLY A 53 -8.29 23.52 31.60
CA GLY A 53 -8.23 22.44 32.59
C GLY A 53 -7.61 21.12 32.12
N CYS A 54 -7.07 21.03 30.90
CA CYS A 54 -6.27 19.89 30.46
C CYS A 54 -4.81 20.10 30.92
N GLY A 55 -4.30 19.19 31.73
CA GLY A 55 -2.97 19.24 32.34
C GLY A 55 -1.82 18.83 31.42
N ARG A 56 -2.05 18.69 30.11
CA ARG A 56 -0.99 18.40 29.13
C ARG A 56 -0.26 19.71 28.79
N GLY A 57 0.78 19.98 29.58
CA GLY A 57 1.76 21.01 29.25
C GLY A 57 2.34 20.74 27.87
N ASP A 58 2.57 21.82 27.13
CA ASP A 58 3.18 21.88 25.80
C ASP A 58 2.16 21.58 24.69
N GLY A 59 1.47 22.62 24.20
CA GLY A 59 0.44 22.55 23.14
C GLY A 59 0.96 22.08 21.77
N GLY A 60 1.33 20.80 21.68
CA GLY A 60 1.84 20.12 20.50
C GLY A 60 0.83 19.17 19.87
N ALA A 61 1.01 18.84 18.60
CA ALA A 61 0.09 17.98 17.87
C ALA A 61 0.24 16.50 18.27
N GLU A 62 -0.86 15.84 18.65
CA GLU A 62 -0.90 14.40 18.95
C GLU A 62 -1.08 13.60 17.67
N THR A 63 -0.39 12.47 17.52
CA THR A 63 -0.49 11.61 16.33
C THR A 63 -1.39 10.42 16.60
N MET A 64 -2.40 10.24 15.76
CA MET A 64 -3.41 9.18 15.87
C MET A 64 -3.03 7.92 15.10
N MET A 65 -2.43 8.06 13.91
CA MET A 65 -1.91 6.96 13.09
C MET A 65 -0.90 7.49 12.08
N VAL A 66 -0.01 6.60 11.63
CA VAL A 66 0.86 6.79 10.47
C VAL A 66 0.63 5.64 9.50
N TRP A 67 0.37 5.97 8.23
CA TRP A 67 0.11 5.00 7.17
C TRP A 67 1.18 5.09 6.09
N LYS A 68 1.61 3.97 5.53
CA LYS A 68 2.49 3.90 4.37
C LYS A 68 1.68 3.53 3.15
N TYR A 69 1.71 4.34 2.10
CA TYR A 69 1.21 3.89 0.80
C TYR A 69 2.06 2.75 0.24
N ASP A 70 1.35 1.77 -0.30
CA ASP A 70 1.91 0.71 -1.14
C ASP A 70 1.71 1.13 -2.60
N LYS A 71 2.73 1.75 -3.19
CA LYS A 71 2.76 2.16 -4.61
C LYS A 71 3.73 1.26 -5.36
N ARG A 72 3.31 0.74 -6.51
CA ARG A 72 4.12 -0.18 -7.33
C ARG A 72 3.98 0.13 -8.82
N LEU A 73 4.92 -0.42 -9.59
CA LEU A 73 4.82 -0.50 -11.04
C LEU A 73 3.70 -1.47 -11.43
N ALA A 74 2.72 -0.99 -12.19
CA ALA A 74 1.69 -1.83 -12.80
C ALA A 74 1.08 -1.14 -14.03
N ASN A 75 0.65 -1.92 -15.01
CA ASN A 75 -0.03 -1.43 -16.22
C ASN A 75 0.69 -0.27 -16.95
N GLY A 76 2.03 -0.25 -16.92
CA GLY A 76 2.85 0.79 -17.55
C GLY A 76 2.97 2.10 -16.76
N SER A 77 2.41 2.18 -15.55
CA SER A 77 2.52 3.32 -14.64
C SER A 77 3.49 3.05 -13.49
N GLN A 78 4.16 4.10 -13.00
CA GLN A 78 5.14 4.05 -11.91
C GLN A 78 4.50 4.10 -10.51
N PHE A 79 3.26 4.57 -10.40
CA PHE A 79 2.65 4.92 -9.11
C PHE A 79 1.24 4.36 -8.95
N VAL A 80 1.05 3.06 -9.23
CA VAL A 80 -0.23 2.39 -9.01
C VAL A 80 -0.42 2.08 -7.53
N TYR A 81 -1.60 2.40 -7.00
CA TYR A 81 -1.91 2.21 -5.59
C TYR A 81 -2.41 0.79 -5.32
N PHE A 82 -1.65 0.06 -4.50
CA PHE A 82 -2.05 -1.26 -4.00
C PHE A 82 -2.70 -1.16 -2.62
N GLY A 83 -2.46 -0.09 -1.85
CA GLY A 83 -3.10 0.07 -0.55
C GLY A 83 -2.32 0.92 0.42
N MET A 84 -2.59 0.73 1.71
CA MET A 84 -1.88 1.40 2.80
C MET A 84 -1.66 0.46 3.99
N ASP A 85 -0.44 0.46 4.52
CA ASP A 85 -0.04 -0.31 5.69
C ASP A 85 0.12 0.60 6.93
N PRO A 86 -0.31 0.16 8.12
CA PRO A 86 0.01 0.88 9.34
C PRO A 86 1.52 0.82 9.60
N VAL A 87 2.10 1.95 10.00
CA VAL A 87 3.54 2.07 10.29
C VAL A 87 3.77 1.93 11.78
N ASP A 88 4.75 1.11 12.17
CA ASP A 88 5.25 1.07 13.54
C ASP A 88 5.72 2.48 13.95
N PRO A 89 5.04 3.13 14.92
CA PRO A 89 5.39 4.49 15.33
C PRO A 89 6.73 4.56 16.05
N THR A 90 7.27 3.44 16.54
CA THR A 90 8.58 3.36 17.21
C THR A 90 9.75 3.15 16.25
N SER A 91 9.46 2.78 15.00
CA SER A 91 10.48 2.64 13.96
C SER A 91 11.17 3.96 13.65
N ARG A 92 12.42 3.90 13.14
CA ARG A 92 13.18 5.10 12.71
C ARG A 92 12.39 5.97 11.75
N ILE A 93 11.71 5.36 10.78
CA ILE A 93 10.90 6.08 9.78
C ILE A 93 9.67 6.69 10.44
N GLY A 94 8.96 5.92 11.28
CA GLY A 94 7.78 6.39 12.02
C GLY A 94 8.09 7.62 12.87
N GLN A 95 9.14 7.56 13.69
CA GLN A 95 9.57 8.66 14.55
C GLN A 95 9.97 9.91 13.76
N ALA A 96 10.78 9.75 12.71
CA ALA A 96 11.24 10.87 11.89
C ALA A 96 10.07 11.62 11.24
N VAL A 97 9.10 10.88 10.72
CA VAL A 97 7.89 11.43 10.09
C VAL A 97 6.99 12.10 11.12
N ILE A 98 6.76 11.48 12.29
CA ILE A 98 5.93 12.05 13.35
C ILE A 98 6.50 13.40 13.81
N GLN A 99 7.81 13.45 14.08
CA GLN A 99 8.48 14.66 14.52
C GLN A 99 8.45 15.74 13.43
N TYR A 100 8.75 15.37 12.19
CA TYR A 100 8.73 16.29 11.05
C TYR A 100 7.34 16.89 10.84
N THR A 101 6.28 16.06 10.85
CA THR A 101 4.90 16.54 10.72
C THR A 101 4.51 17.48 11.85
N ARG A 102 4.88 17.17 13.10
CA ARG A 102 4.61 18.05 14.25
C ARG A 102 5.25 19.42 14.08
N HIS A 103 6.52 19.47 13.66
CA HIS A 103 7.21 20.73 13.38
C HIS A 103 6.57 21.48 12.20
N ALA A 104 6.16 20.78 11.15
CA ALA A 104 5.47 21.39 10.01
C ALA A 104 4.15 22.03 10.44
N ILE A 105 3.31 21.31 11.20
CA ILE A 105 2.04 21.79 11.76
C ILE A 105 2.24 23.03 12.64
N ASP A 106 3.27 23.03 13.49
CA ASP A 106 3.58 24.18 14.33
C ASP A 106 4.08 25.38 13.51
N ALA A 107 4.94 25.16 12.52
CA ALA A 107 5.46 26.20 11.64
C ALA A 107 4.37 26.91 10.84
N ILE A 108 3.37 26.17 10.35
CA ILE A 108 2.19 26.73 9.66
C ILE A 108 1.11 27.21 10.63
N LYS A 109 1.35 27.11 11.94
CA LYS A 109 0.50 27.64 13.02
C LYS A 109 -0.91 27.04 13.05
N ILE A 110 -1.06 25.77 12.66
CA ILE A 110 -2.30 25.04 12.94
C ILE A 110 -2.31 24.70 14.42
N LYS A 111 -3.27 25.26 15.16
CA LYS A 111 -3.36 25.13 16.61
C LYS A 111 -4.50 24.24 17.09
N ASN A 112 -5.55 24.08 16.27
CA ASN A 112 -6.74 23.33 16.65
C ASN A 112 -7.25 22.48 15.49
N GLY A 113 -7.67 21.26 15.81
CA GLY A 113 -8.35 20.36 14.90
C GLY A 113 -7.45 19.33 14.23
N ALA A 114 -8.10 18.50 13.43
CA ALA A 114 -7.49 17.35 12.78
C ALA A 114 -6.71 17.78 11.53
N THR A 115 -5.55 17.19 11.34
CA THR A 115 -4.66 17.41 10.19
C THR A 115 -4.33 16.09 9.51
N HIS A 116 -4.44 16.08 8.19
CA HIS A 116 -3.96 15.02 7.34
C HIS A 116 -2.77 15.57 6.57
N SER A 117 -1.58 15.07 6.89
CA SER A 117 -0.35 15.46 6.22
C SER A 117 0.14 14.34 5.34
N GLU A 118 0.63 14.63 4.14
CA GLU A 118 1.39 13.71 3.32
C GLU A 118 2.86 14.12 3.34
N VAL A 119 3.72 13.22 3.78
CA VAL A 119 5.18 13.44 3.88
C VAL A 119 5.86 12.36 3.10
N MET A 120 6.73 12.70 2.14
CA MET A 120 7.58 11.78 1.40
C MET A 120 8.89 11.52 2.15
N PHE A 121 9.25 10.26 2.42
CA PHE A 121 10.54 9.92 3.02
C PHE A 121 11.61 9.73 1.94
N THR A 122 12.57 10.66 1.87
CA THR A 122 13.64 10.68 0.85
C THR A 122 14.99 10.26 1.45
N LYS A 123 16.02 10.11 0.59
CA LYS A 123 17.41 9.89 1.05
C LYS A 123 17.92 10.99 1.99
N ASP A 124 17.41 12.21 1.84
CA ASP A 124 17.81 13.38 2.63
C ASP A 124 16.91 13.58 3.86
N GLY A 125 15.91 12.70 4.05
CA GLY A 125 14.95 12.74 5.16
C GLY A 125 13.50 13.00 4.73
N PRO A 126 12.59 13.19 5.69
CA PRO A 126 11.18 13.48 5.43
C PRO A 126 11.00 14.84 4.75
N CYS A 127 10.19 14.89 3.70
CA CYS A 127 9.84 16.08 2.94
C CYS A 127 8.32 16.24 2.88
N LEU A 128 7.81 17.40 3.30
CA LEU A 128 6.39 17.69 3.29
C LEU A 128 5.88 17.77 1.85
N VAL A 129 4.85 17.00 1.52
CA VAL A 129 4.12 17.11 0.25
C VAL A 129 2.89 17.99 0.45
N GLU A 130 2.11 17.71 1.49
CA GLU A 130 0.85 18.41 1.75
C GLU A 130 0.51 18.40 3.25
N VAL A 131 -0.20 19.43 3.72
CA VAL A 131 -0.93 19.43 5.00
C VAL A 131 -2.31 19.99 4.78
N ASN A 132 -3.32 19.24 5.19
CA ASN A 132 -4.72 19.64 5.13
C ASN A 132 -5.37 19.62 6.52
N CYS A 133 -6.13 20.66 6.86
CA CYS A 133 -6.92 20.74 8.10
C CYS A 133 -8.24 19.93 8.00
N ARG A 134 -8.13 18.61 7.88
CA ARG A 134 -9.27 17.69 7.85
C ARG A 134 -8.87 16.29 8.32
N CYS A 135 -9.87 15.45 8.55
CA CYS A 135 -9.68 14.02 8.75
C CYS A 135 -9.06 13.32 7.52
N HIS A 136 -8.41 12.19 7.77
CA HIS A 136 -7.93 11.29 6.73
C HIS A 136 -9.06 10.89 5.78
N GLY A 137 -8.75 10.82 4.48
CA GLY A 137 -9.70 10.60 3.40
C GLY A 137 -10.26 9.17 3.33
N GLY A 138 -10.61 8.72 2.12
CA GLY A 138 -11.12 7.36 1.89
C GLY A 138 -12.51 7.10 2.50
N ASN A 139 -13.34 8.15 2.66
CA ASN A 139 -14.68 8.08 3.23
C ASN A 139 -14.75 7.45 4.64
N GLY A 140 -13.66 7.51 5.41
CA GLY A 140 -13.62 6.96 6.76
C GLY A 140 -13.58 5.42 6.83
N THR A 141 -13.39 4.71 5.71
CA THR A 141 -13.34 3.23 5.70
C THR A 141 -12.24 2.69 6.63
N TRP A 142 -11.14 3.41 6.80
CA TRP A 142 -10.02 3.08 7.68
C TRP A 142 -10.34 3.17 9.18
N MET A 143 -11.44 3.82 9.59
CA MET A 143 -11.73 4.10 11.00
C MET A 143 -11.83 2.83 11.88
N PRO A 144 -12.53 1.76 11.47
CA PRO A 144 -12.60 0.53 12.26
C PRO A 144 -11.22 -0.12 12.44
N LEU A 145 -10.39 -0.12 11.39
CA LEU A 145 -9.03 -0.63 11.47
C LEU A 145 -8.18 0.22 12.41
N ALA A 146 -8.21 1.56 12.31
CA ALA A 146 -7.47 2.43 13.22
C ALA A 146 -7.88 2.19 14.68
N SER A 147 -9.19 2.14 14.97
CA SER A 147 -9.68 1.85 16.33
C SER A 147 -9.23 0.47 16.83
N MET A 148 -9.20 -0.56 15.97
CA MET A 148 -8.69 -1.87 16.36
C MET A 148 -7.20 -1.80 16.70
N LEU A 149 -6.38 -1.19 15.85
CA LEU A 149 -4.93 -1.12 16.03
C LEU A 149 -4.54 -0.37 17.30
N THR A 150 -5.26 0.71 17.62
CA THR A 150 -4.97 1.61 18.76
C THR A 150 -5.64 1.19 20.07
N GLY A 151 -6.58 0.24 20.03
CA GLY A 151 -7.34 -0.19 21.21
C GLY A 151 -8.54 0.69 21.56
N GLY A 152 -9.10 1.41 20.59
CA GLY A 152 -10.44 1.99 20.71
C GLY A 152 -10.60 3.42 20.20
N TYR A 153 -9.52 4.12 19.81
CA TYR A 153 -9.62 5.49 19.33
C TYR A 153 -9.13 5.65 17.88
N ASN A 154 -9.67 6.63 17.17
CA ASN A 154 -9.20 7.00 15.84
C ASN A 154 -9.25 8.53 15.70
N MET A 155 -8.75 9.07 14.59
CA MET A 155 -8.68 10.52 14.38
C MET A 155 -10.04 11.23 14.50
N VAL A 156 -11.13 10.58 14.11
CA VAL A 156 -12.47 11.18 14.22
C VAL A 156 -12.93 11.20 15.66
N THR A 157 -12.88 10.08 16.38
CA THR A 157 -13.30 10.01 17.78
C THR A 157 -12.43 10.89 18.67
N ALA A 158 -11.10 10.87 18.46
CA ALA A 158 -10.15 11.70 19.19
C ALA A 158 -10.37 13.18 18.93
N SER A 159 -10.75 13.57 17.70
CA SER A 159 -11.13 14.96 17.41
C SER A 159 -12.37 15.35 18.20
N ILE A 160 -13.41 14.50 18.21
CA ILE A 160 -14.64 14.74 18.99
C ILE A 160 -14.31 14.89 20.49
N ASP A 161 -13.50 13.99 21.04
CA ASP A 161 -13.06 14.03 22.44
C ASP A 161 -12.30 15.33 22.76
N ALA A 162 -11.42 15.79 21.87
CA ALA A 162 -10.70 17.05 22.04
C ALA A 162 -11.64 18.27 22.16
N TYR A 163 -12.75 18.28 21.39
CA TYR A 163 -13.74 19.37 21.44
C TYR A 163 -14.72 19.23 22.61
N LEU A 164 -15.15 18.02 22.96
CA LEU A 164 -16.35 17.78 23.78
C LEU A 164 -16.07 17.07 25.11
N ASP A 165 -15.00 16.30 25.23
CA ASP A 165 -14.65 15.54 26.45
C ASP A 165 -13.13 15.58 26.73
N PRO A 166 -12.64 16.63 27.41
CA PRO A 166 -11.25 16.75 27.83
C PRO A 166 -10.71 15.55 28.61
N LYS A 167 -11.54 14.87 29.40
CA LYS A 167 -11.10 13.73 30.21
C LYS A 167 -10.91 12.47 29.36
N ALA A 168 -11.70 12.31 28.30
CA ALA A 168 -11.48 11.26 27.30
C ALA A 168 -10.22 11.57 26.48
N TRP A 169 -10.07 12.82 26.02
CA TRP A 169 -8.85 13.29 25.33
C TRP A 169 -7.58 13.02 26.15
N ASP A 170 -7.59 13.33 27.44
CA ASP A 170 -6.47 13.09 28.35
C ASP A 170 -6.06 11.63 28.51
N LYS A 171 -6.86 10.67 28.05
CA LYS A 171 -6.52 9.24 28.05
C LYS A 171 -5.87 8.77 26.75
N ILE A 172 -5.98 9.55 25.67
CA ILE A 172 -5.42 9.20 24.37
C ILE A 172 -3.90 9.43 24.40
N PRO A 173 -3.06 8.45 24.04
CA PRO A 173 -1.62 8.64 24.05
C PRO A 173 -1.19 9.59 22.91
N PRO A 174 -0.17 10.42 23.11
CA PRO A 174 0.25 11.43 22.12
C PRO A 174 0.81 10.82 20.82
N ILE A 175 1.21 9.55 20.86
CA ILE A 175 1.64 8.72 19.72
C ILE A 175 0.99 7.34 19.94
N PRO A 176 0.61 6.59 18.89
CA PRO A 176 -0.01 5.28 19.06
C PRO A 176 0.91 4.33 19.82
N LYS A 177 0.31 3.52 20.69
CA LYS A 177 1.06 2.47 21.40
C LYS A 177 1.47 1.38 20.40
N TYR A 178 2.62 0.79 20.66
CA TYR A 178 3.14 -0.35 19.91
C TYR A 178 3.60 -1.46 20.88
N PRO A 179 3.42 -2.75 20.57
CA PRO A 179 2.76 -3.30 19.37
C PRO A 179 1.28 -2.90 19.28
N PHE A 180 0.75 -2.88 18.05
CA PHE A 180 -0.68 -2.65 17.83
C PHE A 180 -1.51 -3.80 18.44
N GLN A 181 -2.76 -3.52 18.80
CA GLN A 181 -3.65 -4.54 19.39
C GLN A 181 -4.25 -5.53 18.37
N GLY A 182 -3.97 -5.32 17.08
CA GLY A 182 -4.35 -6.21 16.00
C GLY A 182 -3.47 -5.98 14.78
N SER A 183 -3.84 -6.61 13.67
CA SER A 183 -3.19 -6.47 12.38
C SER A 183 -4.22 -6.12 11.30
N GLY A 184 -3.79 -5.43 10.26
CA GLY A 184 -4.67 -5.08 9.15
C GLY A 184 -4.08 -4.02 8.24
N LYS A 185 -4.76 -3.78 7.13
CA LYS A 185 -4.37 -2.80 6.13
C LYS A 185 -5.53 -2.41 5.23
N ASN A 186 -5.38 -1.28 4.55
CA ASN A 186 -6.22 -0.94 3.41
C ASN A 186 -5.64 -1.59 2.15
N VAL A 187 -6.49 -2.26 1.38
CA VAL A 187 -6.18 -2.94 0.13
C VAL A 187 -6.96 -2.25 -0.98
N MET A 188 -6.27 -1.56 -1.89
CA MET A 188 -6.87 -1.01 -3.11
C MET A 188 -6.81 -2.06 -4.22
N PHE A 189 -7.90 -2.17 -4.98
CA PHE A 189 -8.05 -3.16 -6.03
C PHE A 189 -7.46 -2.68 -7.35
N VAL A 190 -6.51 -3.46 -7.87
CA VAL A 190 -5.81 -3.19 -9.12
C VAL A 190 -6.42 -4.04 -10.23
N SER A 191 -6.97 -3.40 -11.26
CA SER A 191 -7.44 -4.08 -12.47
C SER A 191 -6.30 -4.23 -13.48
N TYR A 192 -6.11 -5.45 -13.98
CA TYR A 192 -5.20 -5.77 -15.09
C TYR A 192 -5.92 -6.02 -16.42
N CYS A 193 -7.25 -5.88 -16.42
CA CYS A 193 -8.11 -6.00 -17.57
C CYS A 193 -8.92 -4.73 -17.80
N GLU A 194 -9.54 -4.64 -18.97
CA GLU A 194 -10.43 -3.56 -19.36
C GLU A 194 -11.61 -4.14 -20.13
N GLY A 195 -12.77 -3.50 -20.03
CA GLY A 195 -14.00 -3.95 -20.68
C GLY A 195 -15.24 -3.64 -19.88
N THR A 196 -16.39 -4.08 -20.41
CA THR A 196 -17.69 -3.95 -19.75
C THR A 196 -17.89 -5.10 -18.78
N VAL A 197 -18.17 -4.78 -17.53
CA VAL A 197 -18.40 -5.76 -16.46
C VAL A 197 -19.75 -6.43 -16.65
N SER A 198 -19.78 -7.75 -16.65
CA SER A 198 -21.00 -8.55 -16.60
C SER A 198 -21.28 -9.13 -15.20
N GLY A 199 -20.27 -9.12 -14.31
CA GLY A 199 -20.35 -9.68 -12.96
C GLY A 199 -19.12 -9.36 -12.11
N THR A 200 -19.29 -9.42 -10.79
CA THR A 200 -18.28 -9.03 -9.79
C THR A 200 -18.01 -10.16 -8.77
N PRO A 201 -17.70 -11.40 -9.20
CA PRO A 201 -17.56 -12.54 -8.28
C PRO A 201 -16.43 -12.35 -7.27
N GLY A 202 -15.37 -11.61 -7.64
CA GLY A 202 -14.27 -11.32 -6.72
C GLY A 202 -14.71 -10.56 -5.48
N TYR A 203 -15.69 -9.65 -5.58
CA TYR A 203 -16.18 -8.92 -4.42
C TYR A 203 -16.90 -9.81 -3.42
N ASP A 204 -17.63 -10.82 -3.88
CA ASP A 204 -18.31 -11.76 -3.00
C ASP A 204 -17.29 -12.67 -2.28
N ILE A 205 -16.24 -13.08 -2.98
CA ILE A 205 -15.11 -13.82 -2.39
C ILE A 205 -14.44 -12.96 -1.30
N ILE A 206 -14.16 -11.69 -1.59
CA ILE A 206 -13.51 -10.77 -0.65
C ILE A 206 -14.35 -10.56 0.61
N LYS A 207 -15.67 -10.39 0.48
CA LYS A 207 -16.59 -10.22 1.63
C LYS A 207 -16.66 -11.45 2.54
N ALA A 208 -16.28 -12.63 2.03
CA ALA A 208 -16.28 -13.88 2.77
C ALA A 208 -14.92 -14.18 3.47
N LEU A 209 -13.90 -13.35 3.26
CA LEU A 209 -12.58 -13.56 3.85
C LEU A 209 -12.60 -13.38 5.37
N PRO A 210 -11.87 -14.20 6.16
CA PRO A 210 -11.83 -14.10 7.62
C PRO A 210 -11.41 -12.72 8.16
N SER A 211 -10.48 -12.04 7.49
CA SER A 211 -10.04 -10.70 7.88
C SER A 211 -10.87 -9.56 7.28
N PHE A 212 -11.93 -9.85 6.52
CA PHE A 212 -12.78 -8.82 5.93
C PHE A 212 -13.42 -7.94 7.00
N SER A 213 -13.18 -6.63 6.94
CA SER A 213 -13.83 -5.65 7.81
C SER A 213 -14.86 -4.81 7.05
N SER A 214 -14.45 -4.21 5.93
CA SER A 214 -15.33 -3.40 5.10
C SER A 214 -14.79 -3.30 3.68
N CYS A 215 -15.65 -2.91 2.73
CA CYS A 215 -15.28 -2.68 1.35
C CYS A 215 -16.07 -1.50 0.79
N ASN A 216 -15.38 -0.69 -0.01
CA ASN A 216 -15.96 0.35 -0.84
C ASN A 216 -15.60 0.02 -2.30
N ALA A 217 -16.53 -0.60 -3.01
CA ALA A 217 -16.38 -1.01 -4.39
C ALA A 217 -17.72 -0.86 -5.12
N ASP A 218 -17.79 0.15 -6.00
CA ASP A 218 -19.04 0.59 -6.63
C ASP A 218 -19.23 0.06 -8.06
N ILE A 219 -18.29 -0.76 -8.56
CA ILE A 219 -18.40 -1.38 -9.88
C ILE A 219 -19.54 -2.41 -9.86
N LYS A 220 -20.42 -2.32 -10.85
CA LYS A 220 -21.56 -3.22 -11.05
C LYS A 220 -21.65 -3.68 -12.51
N PRO A 221 -22.41 -4.74 -12.81
CA PRO A 221 -22.68 -5.12 -14.19
C PRO A 221 -23.20 -3.94 -15.02
N GLY A 222 -22.65 -3.77 -16.23
CA GLY A 222 -22.88 -2.65 -17.13
C GLY A 222 -21.85 -1.53 -17.04
N ASP A 223 -21.06 -1.45 -15.97
CA ASP A 223 -19.98 -0.46 -15.87
C ASP A 223 -18.77 -0.85 -16.72
N THR A 224 -18.02 0.14 -17.21
CA THR A 224 -16.74 -0.07 -17.89
C THR A 224 -15.59 0.09 -16.91
N ILE A 225 -14.67 -0.88 -16.91
CA ILE A 225 -13.40 -0.78 -16.18
C ILE A 225 -12.24 -0.64 -17.16
N THR A 226 -11.17 0.01 -16.71
CA THR A 226 -9.89 0.10 -17.41
C THR A 226 -8.79 -0.52 -16.58
N LYS A 227 -7.63 -0.75 -17.20
CA LYS A 227 -6.42 -1.10 -16.45
C LYS A 227 -6.09 0.03 -15.48
N THR A 228 -5.82 -0.32 -14.23
CA THR A 228 -5.51 0.67 -13.19
C THR A 228 -4.11 1.23 -13.41
N VAL A 229 -4.00 2.54 -13.65
CA VAL A 229 -2.71 3.24 -13.84
C VAL A 229 -2.46 4.29 -12.76
N ASP A 230 -3.47 4.64 -11.97
CA ASP A 230 -3.40 5.60 -10.87
C ASP A 230 -4.49 5.28 -9.83
N LEU A 231 -4.71 6.20 -8.88
CA LEU A 231 -5.72 6.08 -7.83
C LEU A 231 -7.16 6.04 -8.38
N PHE A 232 -7.46 6.76 -9.46
CA PHE A 232 -8.80 6.89 -10.02
C PHE A 232 -9.22 5.66 -10.82
N GLY A 233 -8.24 4.94 -11.37
CA GLY A 233 -8.46 3.65 -12.03
C GLY A 233 -8.65 2.47 -11.06
N CYS A 234 -8.55 2.66 -9.75
CA CYS A 234 -8.78 1.59 -8.77
C CYS A 234 -10.25 1.16 -8.81
N THR A 235 -10.50 -0.14 -8.84
CA THR A 235 -11.88 -0.67 -8.91
C THR A 235 -12.53 -0.82 -7.54
N GLY A 236 -12.01 -0.12 -6.53
CA GLY A 236 -12.48 -0.16 -5.15
C GLY A 236 -11.36 -0.45 -4.16
N GLN A 237 -11.75 -0.63 -2.91
CA GLN A 237 -10.84 -0.96 -1.81
C GLN A 237 -11.54 -1.79 -0.73
N ALA A 238 -10.78 -2.59 -0.01
CA ALA A 238 -11.22 -3.28 1.20
C ALA A 238 -10.27 -3.01 2.38
N ILE A 239 -10.85 -3.00 3.57
CA ILE A 239 -10.12 -3.02 4.83
C ILE A 239 -10.06 -4.46 5.31
N LEU A 240 -8.83 -4.95 5.48
CA LEU A 240 -8.56 -6.20 6.15
C LEU A 240 -8.14 -5.90 7.59
N ALA A 241 -8.72 -6.61 8.56
CA ALA A 241 -8.43 -6.44 9.97
C ALA A 241 -8.65 -7.77 10.71
N HIS A 242 -7.65 -8.24 11.44
CA HIS A 242 -7.71 -9.46 12.24
C HIS A 242 -6.67 -9.41 13.37
N THR A 243 -6.89 -10.11 14.48
CA THR A 243 -5.93 -10.13 15.60
C THR A 243 -4.66 -10.91 15.25
N ASP A 244 -4.78 -11.92 14.40
CA ASP A 244 -3.67 -12.69 13.83
C ASP A 244 -3.19 -12.08 12.49
N PRO A 245 -1.93 -11.61 12.40
CA PRO A 245 -1.38 -11.06 11.16
C PRO A 245 -1.25 -12.07 10.01
N GLU A 246 -1.12 -13.37 10.29
CA GLU A 246 -0.99 -14.39 9.25
C GLU A 246 -2.30 -14.57 8.47
N VAL A 247 -3.45 -14.39 9.13
CA VAL A 247 -4.77 -14.39 8.47
C VAL A 247 -4.89 -13.22 7.49
N VAL A 248 -4.45 -12.01 7.90
CA VAL A 248 -4.44 -10.83 7.01
C VAL A 248 -3.53 -11.07 5.81
N ALA A 249 -2.35 -11.66 6.03
CA ALA A 249 -1.39 -11.96 4.96
C ALA A 249 -1.95 -12.99 3.97
N ALA A 250 -2.58 -14.06 4.46
CA ALA A 250 -3.22 -15.08 3.63
C ALA A 250 -4.37 -14.50 2.79
N ASP A 251 -5.25 -13.70 3.41
CA ASP A 251 -6.38 -13.09 2.72
C ASP A 251 -5.93 -12.07 1.67
N LEU A 252 -4.89 -11.27 1.97
CA LEU A 252 -4.29 -10.36 0.99
C LEU A 252 -3.83 -11.13 -0.26
N LYS A 253 -3.20 -12.31 -0.10
CA LYS A 253 -2.79 -13.14 -1.24
C LYS A 253 -3.99 -13.55 -2.09
N VAL A 254 -5.11 -13.93 -1.47
CA VAL A 254 -6.34 -14.26 -2.22
C VAL A 254 -6.79 -13.07 -3.06
N ILE A 255 -6.81 -11.86 -2.50
CA ILE A 255 -7.17 -10.64 -3.25
C ILE A 255 -6.23 -10.42 -4.43
N ARG A 256 -4.91 -10.50 -4.22
CA ARG A 256 -3.93 -10.32 -5.29
C ARG A 256 -4.02 -11.39 -6.38
N ASN A 257 -4.36 -12.62 -6.00
CA ASN A 257 -4.58 -13.69 -6.96
C ASN A 257 -5.84 -13.45 -7.81
N LEU A 258 -6.92 -12.91 -7.22
CA LEU A 258 -8.12 -12.50 -7.99
C LEU A 258 -7.78 -11.42 -9.03
N GLU A 259 -6.93 -10.47 -8.66
CA GLU A 259 -6.45 -9.41 -9.57
C GLU A 259 -5.60 -10.00 -10.71
N SER A 260 -4.56 -10.77 -10.39
CA SER A 260 -3.60 -11.28 -11.38
C SER A 260 -4.19 -12.33 -12.32
N SER A 261 -5.21 -13.07 -11.85
CA SER A 261 -5.95 -14.05 -12.66
C SER A 261 -7.15 -13.46 -13.41
N ASN A 262 -7.38 -12.14 -13.33
CA ASN A 262 -8.57 -11.47 -13.86
C ASN A 262 -9.91 -12.07 -13.38
N LYS A 263 -9.91 -12.76 -12.23
CA LYS A 263 -11.11 -13.37 -11.62
C LYS A 263 -11.87 -12.39 -10.71
N MET A 264 -11.39 -11.15 -10.57
CA MET A 264 -12.13 -10.09 -9.86
C MET A 264 -13.48 -9.81 -10.54
N PHE A 265 -13.51 -9.79 -11.87
CA PHE A 265 -14.67 -9.45 -12.71
C PHE A 265 -14.90 -10.50 -13.79
N THR A 266 -16.16 -10.69 -14.18
CA THR A 266 -16.49 -11.26 -15.49
C THR A 266 -16.73 -10.12 -16.46
N LEU A 267 -16.17 -10.23 -17.67
CA LEU A 267 -16.30 -9.21 -18.72
C LEU A 267 -17.18 -9.72 -19.86
N GLU A 268 -17.91 -8.82 -20.51
CA GLU A 268 -18.59 -9.12 -21.77
C GLU A 268 -17.58 -9.56 -22.84
N GLY A 269 -17.93 -10.59 -23.62
CA GLY A 269 -17.02 -11.17 -24.62
C GLY A 269 -15.95 -12.13 -24.04
N GLY A 270 -15.91 -12.31 -22.72
CA GLY A 270 -14.93 -13.13 -22.02
C GLY A 270 -13.62 -12.38 -21.74
N ALA A 271 -13.10 -12.51 -20.52
CA ALA A 271 -11.79 -11.96 -20.21
C ALA A 271 -10.70 -12.81 -20.89
N GLU A 272 -9.72 -12.18 -21.54
CA GLU A 272 -8.49 -12.88 -21.92
C GLU A 272 -7.79 -13.34 -20.63
N ASP A 273 -7.82 -14.64 -20.39
CA ASP A 273 -7.13 -15.26 -19.26
C ASP A 273 -5.62 -15.24 -19.55
N ARG A 274 -4.88 -14.38 -18.83
CA ARG A 274 -3.43 -14.26 -18.99
C ARG A 274 -2.68 -15.57 -18.68
N PHE A 275 -3.33 -16.57 -18.07
CA PHE A 275 -2.75 -17.88 -17.80
C PHE A 275 -3.11 -18.98 -18.81
N THR A 276 -4.00 -18.74 -19.78
CA THR A 276 -4.36 -19.77 -20.80
C THR A 276 -3.34 -19.96 -21.92
N LYS A 277 -2.19 -19.26 -21.90
CA LYS A 277 -1.16 -19.40 -22.95
C LYS A 277 -0.08 -20.46 -22.69
N VAL A 278 -0.16 -21.22 -21.58
CA VAL A 278 0.77 -22.32 -21.30
C VAL A 278 0.01 -23.57 -20.86
N LEU A 279 -0.87 -24.10 -21.71
CA LEU A 279 -1.38 -25.45 -21.56
C LEU A 279 -1.45 -26.11 -22.94
N GLU A 280 -0.55 -27.08 -23.16
CA GLU A 280 -0.53 -27.98 -24.31
C GLU A 280 -1.90 -28.69 -24.51
N PRO A 281 -2.22 -29.15 -25.74
CA PRO A 281 -3.57 -29.56 -26.16
C PRO A 281 -4.19 -30.72 -25.37
N GLU A 282 -3.40 -31.47 -24.60
CA GLU A 282 -3.80 -32.75 -23.99
C GLU A 282 -4.70 -32.59 -22.76
N VAL A 283 -4.65 -31.45 -22.05
CA VAL A 283 -5.50 -31.19 -20.87
C VAL A 283 -6.93 -30.76 -21.25
N ARG A 284 -7.13 -30.28 -22.48
CA ARG A 284 -8.44 -29.76 -22.96
C ARG A 284 -9.51 -30.84 -23.09
N GLN A 285 -9.11 -32.11 -23.19
CA GLN A 285 -10.02 -33.22 -23.45
C GLN A 285 -10.63 -33.82 -22.17
N SER A 286 -9.98 -33.64 -21.01
CA SER A 286 -10.49 -34.13 -19.73
C SER A 286 -11.59 -33.23 -19.14
N VAL A 287 -11.47 -31.91 -19.31
CA VAL A 287 -12.43 -30.93 -18.77
C VAL A 287 -13.78 -30.96 -19.52
N ARG A 288 -13.78 -31.29 -20.82
CA ARG A 288 -15.02 -31.32 -21.62
C ARG A 288 -15.93 -32.50 -21.28
N ALA A 289 -15.40 -33.55 -20.66
CA ALA A 289 -16.15 -34.76 -20.33
C ALA A 289 -16.98 -34.62 -19.03
N SER A 290 -16.63 -33.69 -18.13
CA SER A 290 -17.31 -33.53 -16.84
C SER A 290 -18.56 -32.62 -16.89
N THR A 291 -18.69 -31.76 -17.90
CA THR A 291 -19.81 -30.80 -18.04
C THR A 291 -21.10 -31.35 -18.66
N MET A 292 -21.19 -32.65 -18.95
CA MET A 292 -22.40 -33.26 -19.53
C MET A 292 -23.19 -34.04 -18.48
N LYS A 293 -23.74 -33.37 -17.47
CA LYS A 293 -24.84 -33.88 -16.62
C LYS A 293 -25.46 -32.75 -15.79
N GLU A 294 -26.27 -31.89 -16.40
CA GLU A 294 -27.14 -30.98 -15.66
C GLU A 294 -28.60 -31.15 -16.08
N GLY A 295 -29.44 -31.39 -15.07
CA GLY A 295 -30.88 -31.59 -15.21
C GLY A 295 -31.59 -31.70 -13.86
N ALA A 296 -31.30 -30.82 -12.90
CA ALA A 296 -32.15 -30.53 -11.72
C ALA A 296 -31.66 -29.26 -11.00
N ARG A 297 -32.57 -28.42 -10.50
CA ARG A 297 -32.23 -27.24 -9.67
C ARG A 297 -31.68 -27.70 -8.31
N SER A 298 -30.45 -27.33 -8.01
CA SER A 298 -29.73 -27.66 -6.77
C SER A 298 -30.28 -26.88 -5.57
N SER A 299 -30.30 -27.50 -4.39
CA SER A 299 -30.73 -26.87 -3.13
C SER A 299 -29.71 -25.81 -2.65
N MET A 300 -30.08 -24.99 -1.66
CA MET A 300 -29.16 -24.01 -1.05
C MET A 300 -27.95 -24.70 -0.38
N ALA A 301 -28.15 -25.88 0.19
CA ALA A 301 -27.07 -26.68 0.76
C ALA A 301 -26.10 -27.16 -0.33
N ASP A 302 -26.61 -27.55 -1.50
CA ASP A 302 -25.78 -27.96 -2.65
C ASP A 302 -25.00 -26.77 -3.24
N ARG A 303 -25.61 -25.57 -3.22
CA ARG A 303 -24.92 -24.31 -3.62
C ARG A 303 -23.83 -23.91 -2.65
N MET A 304 -24.05 -24.06 -1.34
CA MET A 304 -23.04 -23.78 -0.31
C MET A 304 -21.92 -24.82 -0.31
N ALA A 305 -22.24 -26.09 -0.57
CA ALA A 305 -21.24 -27.13 -0.78
C ALA A 305 -20.40 -26.85 -2.03
N GLY A 306 -21.03 -26.45 -3.14
CA GLY A 306 -20.34 -26.04 -4.36
C GLY A 306 -19.46 -24.79 -4.18
N GLN A 307 -19.88 -23.82 -3.35
CA GLN A 307 -19.04 -22.67 -2.99
C GLN A 307 -17.82 -23.07 -2.14
N LYS A 308 -17.99 -24.03 -1.23
CA LYS A 308 -16.89 -24.56 -0.42
C LYS A 308 -15.92 -25.40 -1.25
N GLU A 309 -16.42 -26.22 -2.17
CA GLU A 309 -15.60 -26.96 -3.15
C GLU A 309 -14.88 -26.03 -4.11
N ALA A 310 -15.54 -24.97 -4.60
CA ALA A 310 -14.90 -23.94 -5.43
C ALA A 310 -13.80 -23.20 -4.67
N ALA A 311 -14.00 -22.90 -3.37
CA ALA A 311 -12.98 -22.29 -2.53
C ALA A 311 -11.79 -23.24 -2.29
N ILE A 312 -12.03 -24.55 -2.14
CA ILE A 312 -10.97 -25.56 -2.02
C ILE A 312 -10.19 -25.66 -3.34
N LEU A 313 -10.88 -25.81 -4.47
CA LEU A 313 -10.26 -25.88 -5.80
C LEU A 313 -9.44 -24.62 -6.11
N LEU A 314 -9.96 -23.44 -5.78
CA LEU A 314 -9.22 -22.19 -5.91
C LEU A 314 -7.99 -22.17 -5.00
N ALA A 315 -8.10 -22.68 -3.76
CA ALA A 315 -6.94 -22.82 -2.88
C ALA A 315 -5.89 -23.82 -3.42
N GLU A 316 -6.31 -24.87 -4.13
CA GLU A 316 -5.37 -25.79 -4.81
C GLU A 316 -4.72 -25.14 -6.02
N GLU A 317 -5.48 -24.40 -6.84
CA GLU A 317 -4.97 -23.61 -7.97
C GLU A 317 -3.95 -22.56 -7.49
N ILE A 318 -4.21 -21.91 -6.36
CA ILE A 318 -3.28 -20.96 -5.73
C ILE A 318 -1.98 -21.66 -5.33
N ARG A 319 -2.06 -22.81 -4.65
CA ARG A 319 -0.86 -23.60 -4.28
C ARG A 319 -0.06 -24.00 -5.52
N HIS A 320 -0.74 -24.44 -6.58
CA HIS A 320 -0.08 -24.82 -7.82
C HIS A 320 0.59 -23.62 -8.51
N ALA A 321 -0.04 -22.45 -8.51
CA ALA A 321 0.56 -21.22 -9.03
C ALA A 321 1.80 -20.79 -8.23
N GLU A 322 1.80 -20.98 -6.90
CA GLU A 322 2.98 -20.73 -6.04
C GLU A 322 4.14 -21.68 -6.38
N GLU A 323 3.86 -22.98 -6.57
CA GLU A 323 4.87 -23.97 -7.00
C GLU A 323 5.51 -23.61 -8.35
N VAL A 324 4.69 -23.19 -9.31
CA VAL A 324 5.15 -22.75 -10.64
C VAL A 324 5.99 -21.47 -10.55
N ALA A 325 5.61 -20.52 -9.69
CA ALA A 325 6.37 -19.29 -9.47
C ALA A 325 7.75 -19.55 -8.82
N GLU A 326 7.82 -20.45 -7.83
CA GLU A 326 9.09 -20.86 -7.21
C GLU A 326 9.99 -21.63 -8.17
N LEU A 327 9.41 -22.51 -9.00
CA LEU A 327 10.12 -23.17 -10.10
C LEU A 327 10.73 -22.14 -11.07
N HIS A 328 9.96 -21.14 -11.52
CA HIS A 328 10.48 -20.09 -12.38
C HIS A 328 11.63 -19.30 -11.74
N LYS A 329 11.53 -18.98 -10.45
CA LYS A 329 12.59 -18.27 -9.71
C LYS A 329 13.87 -19.11 -9.62
N LYS A 330 13.73 -20.42 -9.37
CA LYS A 330 14.84 -21.38 -9.35
C LYS A 330 15.52 -21.51 -10.73
N TYR A 331 14.74 -21.54 -11.80
CA TYR A 331 15.28 -21.62 -13.17
C TYR A 331 15.90 -20.29 -13.66
N GLN A 332 15.38 -19.13 -13.23
CA GLN A 332 16.06 -17.84 -13.49
C GLN A 332 17.39 -17.71 -12.74
N LEU A 333 17.48 -18.21 -11.49
CA LEU A 333 18.75 -18.25 -10.76
C LEU A 333 19.77 -19.20 -11.40
N ALA A 334 19.30 -20.34 -11.93
CA ALA A 334 20.15 -21.30 -12.64
C ALA A 334 20.59 -20.80 -14.04
N GLY A 335 19.76 -20.02 -14.72
CA GLY A 335 20.07 -19.41 -16.02
C GLY A 335 21.13 -18.30 -15.96
N GLY A 336 21.38 -17.72 -14.78
CA GLY A 336 22.40 -16.69 -14.57
C GLY A 336 23.85 -17.19 -14.60
N ILE A 337 24.09 -18.50 -14.57
CA ILE A 337 25.45 -19.08 -14.58
C ILE A 337 25.89 -19.53 -15.99
N CYS A 338 24.99 -19.57 -16.99
CA CYS A 338 25.33 -19.98 -18.36
C CYS A 338 25.37 -18.83 -19.39
N GLY A 339 25.24 -17.58 -18.95
CA GLY A 339 25.11 -16.41 -19.84
C GLY A 339 26.42 -15.73 -20.27
N VAL A 340 27.59 -16.13 -19.76
CA VAL A 340 28.87 -15.44 -20.04
C VAL A 340 29.79 -16.21 -21.02
N ALA A 341 29.49 -17.48 -21.34
CA ALA A 341 30.31 -18.26 -22.27
C ALA A 341 29.89 -18.18 -23.75
N ALA A 342 28.69 -17.66 -24.07
CA ALA A 342 28.16 -17.69 -25.43
C ALA A 342 28.42 -16.42 -26.26
N LEU A 343 29.01 -15.36 -25.68
CA LEU A 343 29.22 -14.06 -26.36
C LEU A 343 30.67 -13.78 -26.80
N LEU A 344 31.61 -14.71 -26.58
CA LEU A 344 33.00 -14.61 -27.04
C LEU A 344 33.36 -15.58 -28.18
N GLY A 345 32.45 -16.48 -28.57
CA GLY A 345 32.71 -17.52 -29.58
C GLY A 345 32.33 -17.16 -31.03
N MET A 346 31.71 -16.00 -31.29
CA MET A 346 31.15 -15.66 -32.61
C MET A 346 31.92 -14.61 -33.42
N PHE A 347 33.14 -14.24 -33.01
CA PHE A 347 33.95 -13.22 -33.72
C PHE A 347 35.24 -13.71 -34.37
N MET A 348 35.51 -15.03 -34.45
CA MET A 348 36.76 -15.56 -35.01
C MET A 348 36.57 -16.75 -35.97
N LEU A 349 35.72 -16.60 -37.00
CA LEU A 349 35.78 -17.43 -38.21
C LEU A 349 35.11 -16.73 -39.40
N LYS A 350 35.83 -15.74 -39.94
CA LYS A 350 35.71 -15.30 -41.34
C LYS A 350 37.09 -14.85 -41.82
N LYS A 351 37.91 -15.83 -42.21
CA LYS A 351 38.78 -15.82 -43.40
C LYS A 351 39.35 -17.20 -43.63
#